data_AF-A4AES0-F1
#
_entry.id   AF-A4AES0-F1
#
_cell.length_a   1.000
_cell.length_b   1.000
_cell.length_c   1.000
_cell.angle_alpha   90.00
_cell.angle_beta   90.00
_cell.angle_gamma   90.00
#
_symmetry.space_group_name_H-M   'P 1'
#
loop_
_entity.id
_entity.type
_entity.pdbx_description
1 polymer ?
#
loop_
_entity_poly.entity_id
_entity_poly.type
_entity_poly.pdbx_seq_one_letter_code
_entity_poly.pdbx_strand_id
1 'polypeptide(L)'
;MTDIEDFVTQDGCLPRDSRARRADPAAKVELRLARFLRYQRHNELHLTEAQQARLDKLPGFDWSPVETAWEQRCEDYRSFIRTRGRVPRRRSTDRSERELALWHYRQTLRYSRGLLPHHLWAPFRRLANGVHGADKNP
;
A
#
# COMPACT_ATOMS: atom_id res chain seq x y z
N MET A 1 6.81 -27.46 -4.93
CA MET A 1 6.36 -26.12 -4.47
C MET A 1 7.16 -25.75 -3.23
N THR A 2 8.48 -25.71 -3.34
CA THR A 2 9.44 -25.33 -2.28
C THR A 2 10.13 -24.02 -2.65
N ASP A 3 10.12 -23.70 -3.94
CA ASP A 3 10.74 -22.55 -4.60
C ASP A 3 10.48 -21.19 -3.93
N ILE A 4 9.33 -20.97 -3.27
CA ILE A 4 9.02 -19.68 -2.61
C ILE A 4 9.62 -19.61 -1.23
N GLU A 5 9.50 -20.68 -0.44
CA GLU A 5 10.08 -20.75 0.89
C GLU A 5 11.60 -20.70 0.80
N ASP A 6 12.17 -21.43 -0.18
CA ASP A 6 13.61 -21.42 -0.46
C ASP A 6 14.07 -20.02 -0.88
N PHE A 7 13.34 -19.36 -1.78
CA PHE A 7 13.65 -17.98 -2.19
C PHE A 7 13.58 -17.01 -1.01
N VAL A 8 12.53 -17.06 -0.19
CA VAL A 8 12.37 -16.14 0.95
C VAL A 8 13.44 -16.40 2.00
N THR A 9 13.85 -17.65 2.19
CA THR A 9 14.94 -18.01 3.10
C THR A 9 16.30 -17.52 2.59
N GLN A 10 16.54 -17.63 1.27
CA GLN A 10 17.81 -17.24 0.66
C GLN A 10 17.96 -15.72 0.51
N ASP A 11 16.94 -15.06 -0.03
CA ASP A 11 16.97 -13.63 -0.38
C ASP A 11 16.43 -12.73 0.75
N GLY A 12 15.85 -13.32 1.80
CA GLY A 12 15.30 -12.59 2.95
C GLY A 12 14.13 -11.68 2.62
N CYS A 13 13.55 -11.80 1.43
CA CYS A 13 12.46 -10.96 0.97
C CYS A 13 11.50 -11.73 0.05
N LEU A 14 10.28 -11.23 -0.07
CA LEU A 14 9.32 -11.80 -1.00
C LEU A 14 9.69 -11.49 -2.46
N PRO A 15 9.50 -12.46 -3.37
CA PRO A 15 9.65 -12.24 -4.80
C PRO A 15 8.76 -11.08 -5.27
N ARG A 16 9.36 -10.12 -5.99
CA ARG A 16 8.65 -8.93 -6.49
C ARG A 16 8.72 -8.83 -8.00
N ASP A 17 7.61 -8.41 -8.60
CA ASP A 17 7.57 -8.07 -10.03
C ASP A 17 8.08 -6.64 -10.23
N SER A 18 9.40 -6.47 -10.29
CA SER A 18 10.03 -5.18 -10.55
C SER A 18 10.20 -4.95 -12.04
N ARG A 19 9.61 -3.86 -12.57
CA ARG A 19 9.75 -3.47 -13.99
C ARG A 19 11.22 -3.39 -14.43
N ALA A 20 12.10 -2.91 -13.56
CA ALA A 20 13.53 -2.81 -13.83
C ALA A 20 14.23 -4.17 -14.01
N ARG A 21 13.67 -5.24 -13.41
CA ARG A 21 14.23 -6.60 -13.43
C ARG A 21 13.63 -7.48 -14.52
N ARG A 22 12.61 -7.02 -15.25
CA ARG A 22 11.92 -7.83 -16.27
C ARG A 22 12.77 -8.23 -17.46
N ALA A 23 13.78 -7.42 -17.80
CA ALA A 23 14.70 -7.71 -18.89
C ALA A 23 15.88 -8.60 -18.46
N ASP A 24 16.08 -8.78 -17.15
CA ASP A 24 17.18 -9.57 -16.59
C ASP A 24 16.83 -11.07 -16.66
N PRO A 25 17.59 -11.89 -17.41
CA PRO A 25 17.36 -13.33 -17.49
C PRO A 25 17.46 -14.04 -16.14
N ALA A 26 18.31 -13.55 -15.22
CA ALA A 26 18.48 -14.13 -13.88
C ALA A 26 17.25 -13.90 -12.99
N ALA A 27 16.44 -12.87 -13.28
CA ALA A 27 15.23 -12.57 -12.53
C ALA A 27 14.01 -13.40 -12.95
N LYS A 28 14.13 -14.28 -13.97
CA LYS A 28 13.00 -15.05 -14.51
C LYS A 28 12.30 -15.90 -13.45
N VAL A 29 13.06 -16.49 -12.52
CA VAL A 29 12.52 -17.28 -11.40
C VAL A 29 11.77 -16.37 -10.43
N GLU A 30 12.38 -15.29 -9.96
CA GLU A 30 11.77 -14.28 -9.07
C GLU A 30 10.43 -13.76 -9.65
N LEU A 31 10.41 -13.39 -10.93
CA LEU A 31 9.21 -12.87 -11.59
C LEU A 31 8.08 -13.91 -11.69
N ARG A 32 8.43 -15.18 -11.91
CA ARG A 32 7.45 -16.28 -11.92
C ARG A 32 6.84 -16.45 -10.53
N LEU A 33 7.65 -16.42 -9.47
CA LEU A 33 7.18 -16.54 -8.09
C LEU A 33 6.34 -15.32 -7.67
N ALA A 34 6.72 -14.12 -8.07
CA ALA A 34 5.94 -12.91 -7.82
C ALA A 34 4.54 -12.97 -8.47
N ARG A 35 4.46 -13.51 -9.70
CA ARG A 35 3.18 -13.74 -10.39
C ARG A 35 2.35 -14.83 -9.71
N PHE A 36 2.99 -15.88 -9.22
CA PHE A 36 2.32 -16.91 -8.42
C PHE A 36 1.69 -16.29 -7.16
N LEU A 37 2.43 -15.52 -6.37
CA LEU A 37 1.89 -14.88 -5.17
C LEU A 37 0.72 -13.95 -5.50
N ARG A 38 0.80 -13.20 -6.61
CA ARG A 38 -0.33 -12.39 -7.10
C ARG A 38 -1.56 -13.23 -7.41
N TYR A 39 -1.37 -14.38 -8.05
CA TYR A 39 -2.46 -15.31 -8.35
C TYR A 39 -3.06 -15.92 -7.08
N GLN A 40 -2.24 -16.29 -6.10
CA GLN A 40 -2.71 -16.81 -4.81
C GLN A 40 -3.59 -15.79 -4.08
N ARG A 41 -3.16 -14.52 -4.01
CA ARG A 41 -3.97 -13.44 -3.42
C ARG A 41 -5.35 -13.28 -4.07
N HIS A 42 -5.40 -13.34 -5.41
CA HIS A 42 -6.68 -13.23 -6.12
C HIS A 42 -7.59 -14.44 -5.88
N ASN A 43 -7.02 -15.61 -5.57
CA ASN A 43 -7.76 -16.86 -5.40
C ASN A 43 -7.82 -17.33 -3.95
N GLU A 44 -7.56 -16.44 -2.99
CA GLU A 44 -7.51 -16.75 -1.54
C GLU A 44 -8.68 -17.63 -1.09
N LEU A 45 -9.90 -17.24 -1.46
CA LEU A 45 -11.14 -17.95 -1.11
C LEU A 45 -11.25 -19.37 -1.69
N HIS A 46 -10.44 -19.70 -2.70
CA HIS A 46 -10.39 -21.00 -3.35
C HIS A 46 -9.19 -21.84 -2.89
N LEU A 47 -8.35 -21.31 -1.99
CA LEU A 47 -7.25 -22.05 -1.39
C LEU A 47 -7.74 -22.88 -0.21
N THR A 48 -7.19 -24.08 -0.08
CA THR A 48 -7.37 -24.90 1.13
C THR A 48 -6.75 -24.21 2.35
N GLU A 49 -7.25 -24.52 3.54
CA GLU A 49 -6.70 -23.99 4.80
C GLU A 49 -5.19 -24.25 4.93
N ALA A 50 -4.72 -25.44 4.52
CA ALA A 50 -3.31 -25.79 4.55
C ALA A 50 -2.47 -24.92 3.59
N GLN A 51 -3.03 -24.51 2.44
CA GLN A 51 -2.34 -23.62 1.50
C GLN A 51 -2.30 -22.18 2.04
N GLN A 52 -3.39 -21.69 2.62
CA GLN A 52 -3.45 -20.36 3.25
C GLN A 52 -2.47 -20.28 4.41
N ALA A 53 -2.53 -21.23 5.35
CA ALA A 53 -1.65 -21.30 6.52
C ALA A 53 -0.16 -21.40 6.15
N ARG A 54 0.16 -21.94 4.97
CA ARG A 54 1.53 -21.98 4.48
C ARG A 54 1.99 -20.62 3.95
N LEU A 55 1.13 -19.89 3.24
CA LEU A 55 1.44 -18.53 2.77
C LEU A 55 1.49 -17.53 3.93
N ASP A 56 0.64 -17.68 4.95
CA ASP A 56 0.66 -16.85 6.16
C ASP A 56 1.97 -16.94 6.94
N LYS A 57 2.67 -18.07 6.86
CA LYS A 57 3.97 -18.28 7.51
C LYS A 57 5.12 -17.59 6.77
N LEU A 58 4.91 -17.11 5.55
CA LEU A 58 5.97 -16.45 4.79
C LEU A 58 6.26 -15.06 5.39
N PRO A 59 7.53 -14.77 5.78
CA PRO A 59 7.90 -13.46 6.29
C PRO A 59 7.55 -12.33 5.33
N GLY A 60 6.84 -11.31 5.83
CA GLY A 60 6.42 -10.15 5.06
C GLY A 60 5.29 -10.42 4.06
N PHE A 61 4.67 -11.60 4.09
CA PHE A 61 3.49 -11.89 3.27
C PHE A 61 2.26 -11.21 3.83
N ASP A 62 1.45 -10.76 2.89
CA ASP A 62 0.22 -10.03 3.10
C ASP A 62 -0.70 -10.37 1.94
N TRP A 63 -1.95 -10.69 2.26
CA TRP A 63 -3.02 -10.98 1.32
C TRP A 63 -3.45 -9.73 0.55
N SER A 64 -3.41 -8.57 1.22
CA SER A 64 -3.87 -7.28 0.68
C SER A 64 -2.78 -6.21 0.76
N PRO A 65 -1.60 -6.40 0.14
CA PRO A 65 -0.45 -5.49 0.27
C PRO A 65 -0.74 -4.07 -0.24
N VAL A 66 -1.73 -3.90 -1.13
CA VAL A 66 -2.16 -2.59 -1.60
C VAL A 66 -3.00 -1.86 -0.55
N GLU A 67 -3.86 -2.58 0.16
CA GLU A 67 -4.72 -2.06 1.23
C GLU A 67 -3.88 -1.74 2.45
N THR A 68 -3.05 -2.67 2.92
CA THR A 68 -2.12 -2.45 4.05
C THR A 68 -1.20 -1.26 3.80
N ALA A 69 -0.62 -1.14 2.59
CA ALA A 69 0.19 0.03 2.23
C ALA A 69 -0.62 1.34 2.21
N TRP A 70 -1.90 1.27 1.84
CA TRP A 70 -2.80 2.41 1.89
C TRP A 70 -3.12 2.81 3.33
N GLU A 71 -3.43 1.85 4.19
CA GLU A 71 -3.73 2.06 5.62
C GLU A 71 -2.54 2.65 6.36
N GLN A 72 -1.34 2.10 6.15
CA GLN A 72 -0.12 2.63 6.75
C GLN A 72 0.10 4.09 6.35
N ARG A 73 -0.07 4.44 5.07
CA ARG A 73 0.07 5.84 4.60
C ARG A 73 -1.03 6.75 5.14
N CYS A 74 -2.23 6.21 5.35
CA CYS A 74 -3.31 6.92 6.00
C CYS A 74 -2.96 7.24 7.47
N GLU A 75 -2.37 6.27 8.17
CA GLU A 75 -1.92 6.47 9.55
C GLU A 75 -0.75 7.45 9.64
N ASP A 76 0.22 7.39 8.72
CA ASP A 76 1.29 8.38 8.64
C ASP A 76 0.72 9.81 8.46
N TYR A 77 -0.30 9.95 7.62
CA TYR A 77 -0.99 11.22 7.39
C TYR A 77 -1.73 11.71 8.65
N ARG A 78 -2.42 10.81 9.36
CA ARG A 78 -3.09 11.11 10.64
C ARG A 78 -2.10 11.54 11.71
N SER A 79 -1.01 10.78 11.85
CA SER A 79 0.05 11.06 12.81
C SER A 79 0.67 12.43 12.54
N PHE A 80 0.91 12.77 11.26
CA PHE A 80 1.38 14.09 10.88
C PHE A 80 0.44 15.20 11.37
N ILE A 81 -0.87 15.08 11.13
CA ILE A 81 -1.85 16.09 11.56
C ILE A 81 -1.87 16.20 13.08
N ARG A 82 -1.87 15.07 13.81
CA ARG A 82 -1.85 15.04 15.27
C ARG A 82 -0.61 15.75 15.83
N THR A 83 0.56 15.50 15.25
CA THR A 83 1.83 16.05 15.75
C THR A 83 2.05 17.50 15.32
N ARG A 84 1.62 17.90 14.11
CA ARG A 84 1.89 19.23 13.55
C ARG A 84 0.71 20.20 13.67
N GLY A 85 -0.48 19.72 14.02
CA GLY A 85 -1.72 20.52 14.11
C GLY A 85 -2.22 21.05 12.77
N ARG A 86 -1.66 20.58 11.65
CA ARG A 86 -1.99 21.07 10.30
C ARG A 86 -1.83 19.97 9.25
N VAL A 87 -2.44 20.18 8.08
CA VAL A 87 -2.26 19.28 6.94
C VAL A 87 -0.86 19.39 6.30
N PRO A 88 -0.33 18.30 5.71
CA PRO A 88 0.90 18.32 4.93
C PRO A 88 0.84 19.27 3.73
N ARG A 89 1.93 20.02 3.49
CA ARG A 89 2.04 20.99 2.38
C ARG A 89 2.84 20.40 1.21
N ARG A 90 2.30 20.53 0.00
CA ARG A 90 2.97 20.08 -1.25
C ARG A 90 4.30 20.81 -1.53
N ARG A 91 4.47 22.02 -0.99
CA ARG A 91 5.67 22.86 -1.16
C ARG A 91 6.59 22.85 0.08
N SER A 92 6.42 21.89 1.00
CA SER A 92 7.32 21.77 2.15
C SER A 92 8.74 21.42 1.72
N THR A 93 9.74 21.87 2.48
CA THR A 93 11.13 21.44 2.29
C THR A 93 11.33 19.99 2.73
N ASP A 94 10.53 19.54 3.69
CA ASP A 94 10.49 18.15 4.13
C ASP A 94 9.93 17.24 3.02
N ARG A 95 10.73 16.25 2.63
CA ARG A 95 10.35 15.24 1.63
C ARG A 95 9.16 14.40 2.11
N SER A 96 9.17 13.96 3.36
CA SER A 96 8.11 13.11 3.94
C SER A 96 6.77 13.84 3.96
N GLU A 97 6.78 15.13 4.35
CA GLU A 97 5.59 15.98 4.29
C GLU A 97 5.07 16.13 2.85
N ARG A 98 5.95 16.39 1.88
CA ARG A 98 5.54 16.50 0.47
C ARG A 98 4.93 15.21 -0.06
N GLU A 99 5.51 14.07 0.28
CA GLU A 99 4.99 12.75 -0.12
C GLU A 99 3.58 12.52 0.43
N LEU A 100 3.34 12.86 1.70
CA LEU A 100 2.00 12.78 2.32
C LEU A 100 1.00 13.72 1.64
N ALA A 101 1.41 14.95 1.32
CA ALA A 101 0.56 15.92 0.63
C ALA A 101 0.18 15.47 -0.80
N LEU A 102 1.14 14.89 -1.53
CA LEU A 102 0.92 14.35 -2.87
C LEU A 102 0.06 13.08 -2.84
N TRP A 103 0.28 12.21 -1.85
CA TRP A 103 -0.54 11.02 -1.64
C TRP A 103 -2.00 11.42 -1.39
N HIS A 104 -2.26 12.35 -0.45
CA HIS A 104 -3.60 12.89 -0.19
C HIS A 104 -4.26 13.43 -1.46
N TYR A 105 -3.55 14.27 -2.24
CA TYR A 105 -4.07 14.81 -3.49
C TYR A 105 -4.45 13.73 -4.51
N ARG A 106 -3.62 12.69 -4.66
CA ARG A 106 -3.91 11.56 -5.55
C ARG A 106 -5.15 10.78 -5.08
N GLN A 107 -5.36 10.63 -3.78
CA GLN A 107 -6.58 10.00 -3.26
C GLN A 107 -7.82 10.85 -3.56
N THR A 108 -7.76 12.17 -3.33
CA THR A 108 -8.89 13.07 -3.64
C THR A 108 -9.28 13.04 -5.12
N LEU A 109 -8.30 12.97 -6.03
CA LEU A 109 -8.55 12.87 -7.47
C LEU A 109 -9.17 11.53 -7.88
N ARG A 110 -8.75 10.43 -7.24
CA ARG A 110 -9.35 9.11 -7.48
C ARG A 110 -10.80 9.09 -7.01
N TYR A 111 -11.08 9.72 -5.87
CA TYR A 111 -12.42 9.82 -5.33
C TYR A 111 -13.34 10.70 -6.19
N SER A 112 -12.88 11.88 -6.61
CA SER A 112 -13.66 12.79 -7.47
C SER A 112 -13.94 12.20 -8.85
N ARG A 113 -13.23 11.13 -9.25
CA ARG A 113 -13.44 10.36 -10.48
C ARG A 113 -14.26 9.08 -10.28
N GLY A 114 -14.76 8.83 -9.06
CA GLY A 114 -15.55 7.64 -8.73
C GLY A 114 -14.76 6.33 -8.61
N LEU A 115 -13.43 6.40 -8.49
CA LEU A 115 -12.52 5.23 -8.54
C LEU A 115 -12.11 4.69 -7.16
N LEU A 116 -12.70 5.18 -6.07
CA LEU A 116 -12.41 4.73 -4.70
C LEU A 116 -13.67 4.13 -4.05
N PRO A 117 -13.59 2.93 -3.46
CA PRO A 117 -14.70 2.36 -2.68
C PRO A 117 -15.09 3.27 -1.52
N HIS A 118 -16.38 3.53 -1.35
CA HIS A 118 -16.94 4.45 -0.35
C HIS A 118 -16.51 4.12 1.09
N HIS A 119 -16.33 2.84 1.43
CA HIS A 119 -15.95 2.39 2.77
C HIS A 119 -14.55 2.83 3.21
N LEU A 120 -13.60 2.97 2.27
CA LEU A 120 -12.25 3.47 2.56
C LEU A 120 -12.22 5.00 2.72
N TRP A 121 -13.19 5.72 2.13
CA TRP A 121 -13.21 7.18 2.13
C TRP A 121 -13.96 7.80 3.32
N ALA A 122 -15.00 7.14 3.83
CA ALA A 122 -15.82 7.66 4.93
C ALA A 122 -15.03 8.02 6.21
N PRO A 123 -14.01 7.24 6.64
CA PRO A 123 -13.15 7.62 7.77
C PRO A 123 -12.22 8.81 7.46
N PHE A 124 -11.84 9.01 6.19
CA PHE A 124 -10.89 10.03 5.76
C PHE A 124 -11.53 11.43 5.65
N ARG A 125 -12.78 11.51 5.19
CA ARG A 125 -13.51 12.79 5.04
C ARG A 125 -13.66 13.56 6.35
N ARG A 126 -13.89 12.87 7.47
CA ARG A 126 -14.02 13.51 8.80
C ARG A 126 -12.72 14.20 9.24
N LEU A 127 -11.57 13.66 8.85
CA LEU A 127 -10.26 14.18 9.22
C LEU A 127 -9.82 15.37 8.34
N ALA A 128 -10.14 15.34 7.05
CA ALA A 128 -9.83 16.45 6.13
C ALA A 128 -10.74 17.67 6.34
N ASN A 129 -12.03 17.45 6.64
CA ASN A 129 -13.00 18.53 6.86
C ASN A 129 -12.89 19.18 8.26
N GLY A 130 -12.29 18.51 9.25
CA GLY A 130 -12.03 19.08 10.58
C GLY A 130 -10.96 20.20 10.60
N VAL A 131 -10.22 20.39 9.51
CA VAL A 131 -9.20 21.45 9.37
C VAL A 131 -9.71 22.62 8.50
N HIS A 132 -10.82 22.44 7.78
CA HIS A 132 -11.43 23.47 6.92
C HIS A 132 -12.39 24.43 7.66
N GLY A 133 -12.30 24.50 9.00
CA GLY A 133 -13.14 25.33 9.86
C GLY A 133 -12.52 26.66 10.32
N ALA A 134 -11.35 27.06 9.80
CA ALA A 134 -10.76 28.36 10.08
C ALA A 134 -10.21 28.96 8.78
N ASP A 135 -10.54 30.23 8.53
CA ASP A 135 -10.23 31.05 7.36
C ASP A 135 -10.99 30.76 6.05
N LYS A 136 -12.24 31.23 6.05
CA LYS A 136 -12.72 32.08 4.95
C LYS A 136 -13.29 33.39 5.50
N ASN A 137 -12.54 34.49 5.36
CA ASN A 137 -13.02 35.86 5.13
C ASN A 137 -11.82 36.74 4.71
N PRO A 138 -11.95 37.85 3.97
CA PRO A 138 -13.15 38.64 3.64
C PRO A 138 -13.76 38.38 2.26
#